data_AF-A0A1B7WVE1-F1
#
_entry.id   AF-A0A1B7WVE1-F1
#
_cell.length_a   1.000
_cell.length_b   1.000
_cell.length_c   1.000
_cell.angle_alpha   90.00
_cell.angle_beta   90.00
_cell.angle_gamma   90.00
#
_symmetry.space_group_name_H-M   'P 1'
#
loop_
_entity.id
_entity.type
_entity.pdbx_description
1 polymer ?
#
loop_
_entity_poly.entity_id
_entity_poly.type
_entity_poly.pdbx_seq_one_letter_code
_entity_poly.pdbx_strand_id
1 'polypeptide(L)'
;MSPNCNFLTIGEQILQIPLGDRWCIYHRLQELMISCSCPPDGSLCVQINNLQEAIIVNSILMQFFAPRYQLVTWLENCLCNEIGF
;
A
#
# COMPACT_ATOMS: atom_id res chain seq x y z
N MET A 1 -0.62 9.06 16.83
CA MET A 1 -0.83 9.61 15.48
C MET A 1 -1.23 8.46 14.56
N SER A 2 -2.44 8.47 14.02
CA SER A 2 -2.84 7.54 12.96
C SER A 2 -2.00 7.84 11.72
N PRO A 3 -1.37 6.86 11.06
CA PRO A 3 -0.83 7.11 9.74
C PRO A 3 -2.04 7.42 8.86
N ASN A 4 -1.97 8.56 8.19
CA ASN A 4 -2.99 9.02 7.27
C ASN A 4 -3.10 7.97 6.16
N CYS A 5 -4.09 7.07 6.25
CA CYS A 5 -4.42 6.13 5.19
C CYS A 5 -5.06 6.92 4.06
N ASN A 6 -4.26 7.68 3.32
CA ASN A 6 -4.66 8.21 2.03
C ASN A 6 -5.00 7.00 1.18
N PHE A 7 -6.30 6.78 0.95
CA PHE A 7 -6.73 5.74 0.03
C PHE A 7 -6.13 6.08 -1.33
N LEU A 8 -5.29 5.19 -1.84
CA LEU A 8 -4.59 5.44 -3.10
C LEU A 8 -5.62 5.52 -4.22
N THR A 9 -5.57 6.59 -5.01
CA THR A 9 -6.51 6.79 -6.11
C THR A 9 -5.94 6.22 -7.42
N ILE A 10 -6.82 5.95 -8.38
CA ILE A 10 -6.42 5.53 -9.72
C ILE A 10 -5.55 6.63 -10.34
N GLY A 11 -4.38 6.25 -10.86
CA GLY A 11 -3.37 7.17 -11.36
C GLY A 11 -1.98 6.90 -10.79
N GLU A 12 -1.05 7.82 -11.08
CA GLU A 12 0.31 7.78 -10.53
C GLU A 12 0.31 8.24 -9.08
N GLN A 13 0.85 7.40 -8.20
CA GLN A 13 0.95 7.65 -6.76
C GLN A 13 2.43 7.66 -6.35
N ILE A 14 2.84 8.72 -5.65
CA ILE A 14 4.20 8.85 -5.13
C ILE A 14 4.18 8.46 -3.65
N LEU A 15 4.86 7.37 -3.33
CA LEU A 15 4.96 6.83 -1.98
C LEU A 15 6.29 7.26 -1.34
N GLN A 16 6.19 8.01 -0.25
CA GLN A 16 7.33 8.42 0.57
C GLN A 16 7.65 7.30 1.57
N ILE A 17 8.67 6.51 1.25
CA ILE A 17 9.04 5.29 1.95
C ILE A 17 10.48 5.40 2.49
N PRO A 18 10.78 4.93 3.71
CA PRO A 18 12.14 4.84 4.20
C PRO A 18 13.02 4.00 3.27
N LEU A 19 14.25 4.46 3.00
CA LEU A 19 15.20 3.81 2.09
C LEU A 19 15.44 2.32 2.39
N GLY A 20 15.39 1.91 3.66
CA GLY A 20 15.56 0.51 4.08
C GLY A 20 14.42 -0.41 3.65
N ASP A 21 13.18 0.08 3.65
CA ASP A 21 11.98 -0.70 3.32
C ASP A 21 11.63 -0.64 1.83
N ARG A 22 12.19 0.35 1.12
CA ARG A 22 11.93 0.62 -0.30
C ARG A 22 12.09 -0.59 -1.19
N TRP A 23 13.21 -1.31 -1.06
CA TRP A 23 13.51 -2.46 -1.91
C TRP A 23 12.56 -3.63 -1.65
N CYS A 24 12.21 -3.88 -0.39
CA CYS A 24 11.27 -4.93 -0.02
C CYS A 24 9.88 -4.65 -0.61
N ILE A 25 9.41 -3.40 -0.52
CA ILE A 25 8.11 -2.99 -1.07
C ILE A 25 8.13 -3.03 -2.60
N TYR A 26 9.19 -2.51 -3.23
CA TYR A 26 9.36 -2.54 -4.68
C TYR A 26 9.33 -3.97 -5.24
N HIS A 27 10.11 -4.88 -4.65
CA HIS A 27 10.11 -6.27 -5.06
C HIS A 27 8.73 -6.92 -4.91
N ARG A 28 8.02 -6.67 -3.80
CA ARG A 28 6.67 -7.22 -3.63
C ARG A 28 5.67 -6.69 -4.64
N LEU A 29 5.75 -5.42 -5.00
CA LEU A 29 4.91 -4.84 -6.06
C LEU A 29 5.20 -5.50 -7.42
N GLN A 30 6.48 -5.72 -7.75
CA GLN A 30 6.87 -6.41 -8.98
C GLN A 30 6.38 -7.86 -9.04
N GLU A 31 6.48 -8.61 -7.93
CA GLU A 31 5.97 -9.99 -7.85
C GLU A 31 4.46 -10.08 -8.06
N LEU A 32 3.74 -9.01 -7.69
CA LEU A 32 2.29 -8.88 -7.90
C LEU A 32 1.93 -8.22 -9.24
N MET A 33 2.92 -8.03 -10.12
CA MET A 33 2.78 -7.38 -11.43
C MET A 33 2.20 -5.96 -11.38
N ILE A 34 2.40 -5.25 -10.27
CA ILE A 34 1.97 -3.86 -10.13
C ILE A 34 3.03 -2.94 -10.76
N SER A 35 2.57 -2.05 -11.63
CA SER A 35 3.43 -1.08 -12.31
C SER A 35 4.04 -0.10 -11.31
N CYS A 36 5.36 -0.16 -11.14
CA CYS A 36 6.08 0.69 -10.19
C CYS A 36 7.49 1.06 -10.67
N SER A 37 7.99 2.21 -10.23
CA SER A 37 9.31 2.73 -10.56
C SER A 37 9.93 3.42 -9.34
N CYS A 38 11.26 3.40 -9.26
CA CYS A 38 12.02 4.13 -8.23
C CYS A 38 12.84 5.22 -8.94
N PRO A 39 12.39 6.49 -8.95
CA PRO A 39 13.17 7.56 -9.50
C PRO A 39 14.41 7.84 -8.61
N PRO A 40 15.41 8.57 -9.15
CA PRO A 40 16.64 8.88 -8.43
C PRO A 40 16.43 9.83 -7.23
N ASP A 41 15.25 10.43 -7.09
CA ASP A 41 14.83 11.23 -5.94
C ASP A 41 14.62 10.39 -4.67
N GLY A 42 14.56 9.06 -4.80
CA GLY A 42 14.40 8.12 -3.70
C GLY A 42 12.95 7.75 -3.40
N SER A 43 11.98 8.33 -4.12
CA SER A 43 10.57 8.00 -3.99
C SER A 43 10.24 6.63 -4.61
N LEU A 44 9.09 6.06 -4.27
CA LEU A 44 8.53 4.91 -4.99
C LEU A 44 7.27 5.36 -5.70
N CYS A 45 7.30 5.42 -7.03
CA CYS A 45 6.13 5.73 -7.84
C CYS A 45 5.40 4.45 -8.21
N VAL A 46 4.08 4.43 -8.03
CA VAL A 46 3.21 3.30 -8.36
C VAL A 46 2.09 3.79 -9.25
N GLN A 47 1.90 3.12 -10.39
CA GLN A 47 0.79 3.37 -11.28
C GLN A 47 -0.36 2.45 -10.90
N ILE A 48 -1.46 3.03 -10.46
CA ILE A 48 -2.67 2.31 -10.07
C ILE A 48 -3.67 2.39 -11.20
N ASN A 49 -3.98 1.24 -11.78
CA ASN A 49 -4.87 1.12 -12.94
C ASN A 49 -6.32 0.85 -12.53
N ASN A 50 -6.54 0.29 -11.34
CA ASN A 50 -7.86 -0.10 -10.86
C ASN A 50 -7.92 -0.11 -9.32
N LEU A 51 -9.13 -0.26 -8.78
CA LEU A 51 -9.37 -0.27 -7.34
C LEU A 51 -8.67 -1.45 -6.63
N GLN A 52 -8.55 -2.59 -7.29
CA GLN A 52 -7.90 -3.77 -6.73
C GLN A 52 -6.41 -3.51 -6.49
N GLU A 53 -5.72 -2.90 -7.45
CA GLU A 53 -4.32 -2.48 -7.29
C GLU A 53 -4.16 -1.49 -6.13
N ALA A 54 -5.08 -0.53 -5.97
CA ALA A 54 -5.06 0.39 -4.84
C ALA A 54 -5.13 -0.34 -3.48
N ILE A 55 -6.04 -1.31 -3.37
CA ILE A 55 -6.19 -2.11 -2.15
C ILE A 55 -4.93 -2.94 -1.89
N ILE A 56 -4.36 -3.58 -2.92
CA ILE A 56 -3.15 -4.39 -2.79
C ILE A 56 -1.97 -3.54 -2.33
N VAL A 57 -1.73 -2.38 -2.98
CA VAL A 57 -0.64 -1.48 -2.60
C VAL A 57 -0.82 -1.00 -1.16
N ASN A 58 -2.04 -0.61 -0.78
CA ASN A 58 -2.32 -0.21 0.60
C ASN A 58 -2.06 -1.35 1.59
N SER A 59 -2.46 -2.58 1.26
CA SER A 59 -2.20 -3.75 2.10
C SER A 59 -0.70 -4.01 2.29
N ILE A 60 0.10 -3.86 1.23
CA ILE A 60 1.56 -3.98 1.30
C ILE A 60 2.11 -2.91 2.24
N LEU A 61 1.75 -1.63 2.03
CA LEU A 61 2.21 -0.55 2.89
C LEU A 61 1.83 -0.78 4.35
N MET A 62 0.62 -1.25 4.62
CA MET A 62 0.20 -1.58 5.98
C MET A 62 1.01 -2.74 6.58
N GLN A 63 1.38 -3.76 5.81
CA GLN A 63 2.24 -4.85 6.30
C GLN A 63 3.63 -4.38 6.73
N PHE A 64 4.18 -3.37 6.05
CA PHE A 64 5.51 -2.83 6.37
C PHE A 64 5.49 -1.74 7.44
N PHE A 65 4.47 -0.87 7.46
CA PHE A 65 4.47 0.33 8.31
C PHE A 65 3.50 0.28 9.49
N ALA A 66 2.45 -0.54 9.45
CA ALA A 66 1.46 -0.55 10.53
C ALA A 66 1.97 -1.36 11.73
N PRO A 67 1.82 -0.84 12.97
CA PRO A 67 1.96 -1.69 14.15
C PRO A 67 0.93 -2.82 14.07
N ARG A 68 1.31 -4.04 14.48
CA ARG A 68 0.49 -5.26 14.35
C ARG A 68 -0.98 -5.09 14.73
N TYR A 69 -1.26 -4.34 15.79
CA TYR A 69 -2.62 -4.03 16.23
C TYR A 69 -3.44 -3.29 15.16
N GLN A 70 -2.89 -2.26 14.52
CA GLN A 70 -3.58 -1.54 13.45
C GLN A 70 -3.80 -2.41 12.20
N LEU A 71 -2.86 -3.30 11.89
CA LEU A 71 -3.01 -4.25 10.80
C LEU A 71 -4.21 -5.19 11.05
N VAL A 72 -4.31 -5.74 12.26
CA VAL A 72 -5.42 -6.63 12.66
C VAL A 72 -6.74 -5.87 12.62
N THR A 73 -6.83 -4.68 13.21
CA THR A 73 -8.06 -3.88 13.19
C THR A 73 -8.48 -3.48 11.77
N TRP A 74 -7.53 -3.20 10.88
CA TRP A 74 -7.84 -2.92 9.47
C TRP A 74 -8.37 -4.16 8.74
N LEU A 75 -7.74 -5.31 8.93
CA LEU A 75 -8.21 -6.59 8.37
C LEU A 75 -9.60 -6.97 8.90
N GLU A 76 -9.85 -6.78 10.20
CA GLU A 76 -11.17 -6.96 10.82
C GLU A 76 -12.21 -6.05 10.18
N ASN A 77 -11.90 -4.77 9.95
CA ASN A 77 -12.82 -3.83 9.29
C ASN A 77 -13.09 -4.20 7.82
N CYS A 78 -12.08 -4.68 7.09
CA CYS A 78 -12.27 -5.18 5.73
C CYS A 78 -13.17 -6.42 5.69
N LEU A 79 -12.98 -7.35 6.64
CA LEU A 79 -13.79 -8.56 6.74
C LEU A 79 -15.23 -8.27 7.23
N CYS A 80 -15.39 -7.33 8.14
CA CYS A 80 -16.70 -6.94 8.69
C CYS A 80 -17.51 -6.04 7.75
N ASN A 81 -16.90 -5.41 6.73
CA ASN A 81 -17.62 -4.59 5.75
C ASN A 81 -18.42 -5.44 4.72
N GLU A 82 -18.35 -6.78 4.79
CA GLU A 82 -19.16 -7.72 4.00
C GLU A 82 -20.20 -8.49 4.83
N ILE A 83 -20.46 -8.10 6.10
CA ILE A 83 -21.55 -8.70 6.88
C ILE A 83 -22.50 -7.59 7.37
N GLY A 84 -23.14 -6.92 6.42
CA GLY A 84 -24.35 -6.13 6.63
C GLY A 84 -25.50 -6.80 5.88
N PHE A 85 -26.42 -7.40 6.63
CA PHE A 85 -27.76 -7.81 6.16
C PHE A 85 -28.60 -6.60 5.74
#